data_AF-A0A7C8CJF2-F1
#
_entry.id   AF-A0A7C8CJF2-F1
#
_cell.length_a   1.000
_cell.length_b   1.000
_cell.length_c   1.000
_cell.angle_alpha   90.00
_cell.angle_beta   90.00
_cell.angle_gamma   90.00
#
_symmetry.space_group_name_H-M   'P 1'
#
loop_
_entity.id
_entity.type
_entity.pdbx_description
1 polymer ?
#
loop_
_entity_poly.entity_id
_entity_poly.type
_entity_poly.pdbx_seq_one_letter_code
_entity_poly.pdbx_strand_id
1 'polypeptide(L)'
;MREFEAIQRLDYLSPLQNADPRLGFDHLFPGERGHMFGVLACQDNEGREVILRAFSSLHEGVREVDGWVPPILSPETYREILLPGQVRIKELSALMRNLDSSSLEYSKLFGKRRKLSQDLMEEIQSLYWFHNFRGEKRSLKEAYLFPDSIPGGVGECCAPKLLNHAARSGLRPMSIAEFYWGAPSSSGKLRAGEFYPCCETRCRPILGFMLCGADVVC
;
A
#
# COMPACT_ATOMS: atom_id res chain seq x y z
N MET A 1 -14.85 8.72 -9.08
CA MET A 1 -16.06 7.93 -8.75
C MET A 1 -16.82 7.54 -10.00
N ARG A 2 -17.46 8.47 -10.74
CA ARG A 2 -18.11 8.16 -12.03
C ARG A 2 -17.24 7.39 -13.03
N GLU A 3 -15.94 7.71 -13.07
CA GLU A 3 -14.96 6.98 -13.89
C GLU A 3 -14.82 5.51 -13.47
N PHE A 4 -14.75 5.22 -12.16
CA PHE A 4 -14.67 3.85 -11.66
C PHE A 4 -15.95 3.07 -11.91
N GLU A 5 -17.12 3.73 -11.80
CA GLU A 5 -18.42 3.14 -12.12
C GLU A 5 -18.50 2.70 -13.58
N ALA A 6 -17.98 3.54 -14.48
CA ALA A 6 -18.02 3.28 -15.92
C ALA A 6 -16.94 2.30 -16.38
N ILE A 7 -15.72 2.41 -15.85
CA ILE A 7 -14.55 1.68 -16.36
C ILE A 7 -14.45 0.27 -15.75
N GLN A 8 -14.74 0.10 -14.46
CA GLN A 8 -14.70 -1.20 -13.75
C GLN A 8 -13.39 -2.00 -13.90
N ARG A 9 -12.26 -1.33 -14.16
CA ARG A 9 -10.92 -1.93 -14.31
C ARG A 9 -9.82 -0.92 -13.98
N LEU A 10 -8.63 -1.41 -13.65
CA LEU A 10 -7.49 -0.53 -13.30
C LEU A 10 -6.63 -0.11 -14.47
N ASP A 11 -6.57 -0.86 -15.56
CA ASP A 11 -5.82 -0.53 -16.78
C ASP A 11 -6.61 0.42 -17.69
N TYR A 12 -7.14 1.50 -17.11
CA TYR A 12 -8.03 2.46 -17.78
C TYR A 12 -7.39 3.20 -18.96
N LEU A 13 -6.05 3.21 -19.05
CA LEU A 13 -5.32 3.78 -20.19
C LEU A 13 -5.34 2.86 -21.42
N SER A 14 -5.58 1.56 -21.23
CA SER A 14 -5.61 0.58 -22.32
C SER A 14 -6.99 0.55 -22.97
N PRO A 15 -7.09 0.64 -24.32
CA PRO A 15 -8.36 0.47 -25.03
C PRO A 15 -9.08 -0.82 -24.60
N LEU A 16 -10.42 -0.81 -24.61
CA LEU A 16 -11.22 -1.94 -24.11
C LEU A 16 -10.87 -3.28 -24.78
N GLN A 17 -10.55 -3.26 -26.07
CA GLN A 17 -10.12 -4.45 -26.82
C GLN A 17 -8.79 -5.07 -26.33
N ASN A 18 -7.97 -4.29 -25.62
CA ASN A 18 -6.68 -4.70 -25.06
C ASN A 18 -6.75 -4.78 -23.53
N ALA A 19 -7.94 -4.82 -22.95
CA ALA A 19 -8.12 -4.92 -21.51
C ALA A 19 -7.54 -6.21 -20.96
N ASP A 20 -6.72 -6.11 -19.91
CA ASP A 20 -6.30 -7.28 -19.16
C ASP A 20 -7.46 -7.73 -18.25
N PRO A 21 -8.07 -8.90 -18.48
CA PRO A 21 -9.20 -9.37 -17.68
C PRO A 21 -8.85 -9.51 -16.19
N ARG A 22 -7.57 -9.68 -15.85
CA ARG A 22 -7.09 -9.77 -14.46
C ARG A 22 -7.16 -8.44 -13.72
N LEU A 23 -7.27 -7.32 -14.45
CA LEU A 23 -7.34 -5.97 -13.88
C LEU A 23 -8.76 -5.43 -13.78
N GLY A 24 -9.76 -6.24 -14.15
CA GLY A 24 -11.17 -5.96 -13.88
C GLY A 24 -11.49 -6.03 -12.39
N PHE A 25 -12.40 -5.18 -11.92
CA PHE A 25 -12.76 -5.10 -10.50
C PHE A 25 -13.35 -6.42 -9.96
N ASP A 26 -14.09 -7.16 -10.78
CA ASP A 26 -14.61 -8.48 -10.41
C ASP A 26 -13.49 -9.50 -10.08
N HIS A 27 -12.33 -9.36 -10.74
CA HIS A 27 -11.17 -10.21 -10.49
C HIS A 27 -10.29 -9.69 -9.34
N LEU A 28 -10.12 -8.36 -9.26
CA LEU A 28 -9.25 -7.73 -8.27
C LEU A 28 -9.88 -7.67 -6.88
N PHE A 29 -11.21 -7.70 -6.81
CA PHE A 29 -11.98 -7.66 -5.56
C PHE A 29 -12.81 -8.94 -5.41
N PRO A 30 -12.21 -10.15 -5.46
CA PRO A 30 -12.99 -11.36 -5.34
C PRO A 30 -13.52 -11.49 -3.91
N GLY A 31 -14.85 -11.52 -3.80
CA GLY A 31 -15.59 -11.55 -2.54
C GLY A 31 -16.16 -10.19 -2.13
N GLU A 32 -16.46 -10.04 -0.83
CA GLU A 32 -17.13 -8.87 -0.26
C GLU A 32 -16.13 -7.85 0.34
N ARG A 33 -15.01 -7.56 -0.32
CA ARG A 33 -14.09 -6.50 0.17
C ARG A 33 -13.59 -5.62 -0.95
N GLY A 34 -13.82 -4.32 -0.81
CA GLY A 34 -13.21 -3.27 -1.60
C GLY A 34 -11.82 -2.86 -1.11
N HIS A 35 -11.23 -1.89 -1.82
CA HIS A 35 -9.88 -1.39 -1.62
C HIS A 35 -9.84 0.14 -1.55
N MET A 36 -8.79 0.67 -0.94
CA MET A 36 -8.54 2.10 -0.90
C MET A 36 -7.85 2.56 -2.19
N PHE A 37 -8.27 3.72 -2.67
CA PHE A 37 -7.71 4.46 -3.79
C PHE A 37 -7.36 5.86 -3.33
N GLY A 38 -6.34 6.45 -3.95
CA GLY A 38 -5.92 7.80 -3.65
C GLY A 38 -5.55 8.58 -4.89
N VAL A 39 -5.82 9.88 -4.84
CA VAL A 39 -5.46 10.84 -5.88
C VAL A 39 -4.70 11.98 -5.21
N LEU A 40 -3.56 12.35 -5.79
CA LEU A 40 -2.77 13.51 -5.38
C LEU A 40 -2.67 14.46 -6.58
N ALA A 41 -3.23 15.66 -6.43
CA ALA A 41 -2.98 16.75 -7.35
C ALA A 41 -1.63 17.38 -7.00
N CYS A 42 -0.80 17.56 -8.00
CA CYS A 42 0.53 18.12 -7.91
C CYS A 42 0.71 19.24 -8.93
N GLN A 43 1.78 20.01 -8.75
CA GLN A 43 2.29 20.96 -9.72
C GLN A 43 3.73 20.59 -10.08
N ASP A 44 4.07 20.60 -11.38
CA ASP A 44 5.45 20.45 -11.82
C ASP A 44 6.23 21.78 -11.76
N ASN A 45 7.51 21.74 -12.13
CA ASN A 45 8.40 22.91 -12.12
C ASN A 45 7.99 24.01 -13.12
N GLU A 46 7.14 23.69 -14.11
CA GLU A 46 6.59 24.65 -15.07
C GLU A 46 5.24 25.21 -14.64
N GLY A 47 4.73 24.80 -13.46
CA GLY A 47 3.43 25.23 -12.97
C GLY A 47 2.26 24.44 -13.53
N ARG A 48 2.49 23.34 -14.27
CA ARG A 48 1.42 22.50 -14.83
C ARG A 48 0.88 21.54 -13.78
N GLU A 49 -0.43 21.30 -13.84
CA GLU A 49 -1.07 20.30 -12.98
C GLU A 49 -0.67 18.88 -13.40
N VAL A 50 -0.32 18.06 -12.41
CA VAL A 50 -0.04 16.64 -12.57
C VAL A 50 -0.92 15.86 -11.59
N ILE A 51 -1.65 14.87 -12.08
CA ILE A 51 -2.52 14.02 -11.24
C ILE A 51 -1.87 12.64 -11.08
N LEU A 52 -1.53 12.31 -9.84
CA LEU A 52 -1.03 11.00 -9.46
C LEU A 52 -2.17 10.16 -8.87
N ARG A 53 -2.17 8.86 -9.16
CA ARG A 53 -3.16 7.90 -8.66
C ARG A 53 -2.46 6.72 -8.00
N ALA A 54 -3.02 6.21 -6.91
CA ALA A 54 -2.51 5.02 -6.22
C ALA A 54 -3.66 4.16 -5.70
N PHE A 55 -3.36 2.87 -5.48
CA PHE A 55 -4.25 1.94 -4.80
C PHE A 55 -3.50 1.22 -3.65
N SER A 56 -4.25 0.82 -2.63
CA SER A 56 -3.77 -0.11 -1.60
C SER A 56 -3.60 -1.52 -2.17
N SER A 57 -2.76 -2.35 -1.58
CA SER A 57 -2.51 -3.72 -2.04
C SER A 57 -3.78 -4.49 -2.42
N LEU A 58 -3.73 -5.16 -3.58
CA LEU A 58 -4.86 -5.84 -4.21
C LEU A 58 -4.82 -7.36 -4.01
N HIS A 59 -5.91 -8.03 -4.36
CA HIS A 59 -5.94 -9.49 -4.46
C HIS A 59 -5.04 -10.01 -5.60
N GLU A 60 -4.67 -11.30 -5.54
CA GLU A 60 -3.70 -11.96 -6.45
C GLU A 60 -2.32 -11.28 -6.59
N GLY A 61 -1.99 -10.32 -5.72
CA GLY A 61 -0.67 -9.69 -5.70
C GLY A 61 -0.41 -8.74 -6.86
N VAL A 62 -1.47 -8.18 -7.49
CA VAL A 62 -1.29 -7.06 -8.44
C VAL A 62 -0.73 -5.86 -7.69
N ARG A 63 0.44 -5.40 -8.15
CA ARG A 63 1.20 -4.32 -7.51
C ARG A 63 1.48 -3.13 -8.42
N GLU A 64 1.58 -3.36 -9.71
CA GLU A 64 1.94 -2.35 -10.72
C GLU A 64 0.94 -2.41 -11.86
N VAL A 65 0.44 -1.24 -12.25
CA VAL A 65 -0.48 -1.04 -13.37
C VAL A 65 -0.14 0.33 -13.97
N ASP A 66 -0.06 0.41 -15.30
CA ASP A 66 0.24 1.67 -15.98
C ASP A 66 -0.78 2.76 -15.64
N GLY A 67 -0.30 4.00 -15.47
CA GLY A 67 -1.13 5.12 -15.02
C GLY A 67 -1.36 5.18 -13.50
N TRP A 68 -0.71 4.29 -12.74
CA TRP A 68 -0.69 4.30 -11.27
C TRP A 68 0.73 4.47 -10.75
N VAL A 69 0.86 5.13 -9.60
CA VAL A 69 2.12 5.24 -8.88
C VAL A 69 2.55 3.85 -8.39
N PRO A 70 3.80 3.42 -8.65
CA PRO A 70 4.29 2.11 -8.22
C PRO A 70 4.40 2.03 -6.69
N PRO A 71 4.48 0.82 -6.11
CA PRO A 71 4.80 0.64 -4.71
C PRO A 71 6.15 1.30 -4.35
N ILE A 72 6.31 1.68 -3.08
CA ILE A 72 7.58 2.27 -2.59
C ILE A 72 8.72 1.27 -2.75
N LEU A 73 8.45 0.00 -2.44
CA LEU A 73 9.40 -1.08 -2.63
C LEU A 73 9.41 -1.54 -4.09
N SER A 74 10.61 -1.69 -4.66
CA SER A 74 10.72 -2.18 -6.04
C SER A 74 10.20 -3.61 -6.20
N PRO A 75 9.70 -3.97 -7.39
CA PRO A 75 9.21 -5.32 -7.69
C PRO A 75 10.28 -6.39 -7.51
N GLU A 76 11.53 -6.09 -7.85
CA GLU A 76 12.67 -7.01 -7.71
C GLU A 76 12.92 -7.32 -6.24
N THR A 77 13.08 -6.28 -5.42
CA THR A 77 13.26 -6.41 -3.97
C THR A 77 12.08 -7.16 -3.34
N TYR A 78 10.85 -6.88 -3.79
CA TYR A 78 9.67 -7.62 -3.32
C TYR A 78 9.75 -9.11 -3.66
N ARG A 79 10.04 -9.47 -4.92
CA ARG A 79 10.07 -10.86 -5.40
C ARG A 79 11.21 -11.67 -4.78
N GLU A 80 12.39 -11.07 -4.68
CA GLU A 80 13.60 -11.78 -4.25
C GLU A 80 13.71 -11.90 -2.74
N ILE A 81 13.21 -10.90 -2.00
CA ILE A 81 13.42 -10.81 -0.55
C ILE A 81 12.12 -11.07 0.21
N LEU A 82 11.06 -10.30 -0.06
CA LEU A 82 9.87 -10.33 0.79
C LEU A 82 8.93 -11.51 0.49
N LEU A 83 8.69 -11.79 -0.79
CA LEU A 83 7.72 -12.80 -1.22
C LEU A 83 8.06 -14.21 -0.69
N PRO A 84 9.32 -14.70 -0.72
CA PRO A 84 9.66 -16.02 -0.18
C PRO A 84 9.33 -16.14 1.31
N GLY A 85 9.63 -15.11 2.10
CA GLY A 85 9.29 -15.04 3.52
C GLY A 85 7.77 -15.07 3.75
N GLN A 86 7.02 -14.29 2.96
CA GLN A 86 5.54 -14.26 3.05
C GLN A 86 4.91 -15.60 2.70
N VAL A 87 5.38 -16.26 1.63
CA VAL A 87 4.93 -17.61 1.23
C VAL A 87 5.18 -18.60 2.36
N ARG A 88 6.38 -18.59 2.94
CA ARG A 88 6.73 -19.50 4.04
C ARG A 88 5.92 -19.26 5.31
N ILE A 89 5.62 -18.01 5.65
CA ILE A 89 4.70 -17.67 6.76
C ILE A 89 3.29 -18.22 6.48
N LYS A 90 2.79 -18.08 5.25
CA LYS A 90 1.47 -18.59 4.83
C LYS A 90 1.40 -20.12 4.90
N GLU A 91 2.45 -20.81 4.47
CA GLU A 91 2.58 -22.27 4.59
C GLU A 91 2.53 -22.73 6.05
N LEU A 92 3.32 -22.10 6.93
CA LEU A 92 3.30 -22.43 8.36
C LEU A 92 1.92 -22.19 8.97
N SER A 93 1.28 -21.07 8.64
CA SER A 93 -0.12 -20.81 9.02
C SER A 93 -1.09 -21.87 8.50
N ALA A 94 -0.87 -22.41 7.30
CA ALA A 94 -1.70 -23.47 6.74
C ALA A 94 -1.54 -24.79 7.50
N LEU A 95 -0.30 -25.19 7.81
CA LEU A 95 -0.01 -26.39 8.59
C LEU A 95 -0.64 -26.33 9.99
N MET A 96 -0.65 -25.15 10.60
CA MET A 96 -1.21 -24.96 11.94
C MET A 96 -2.74 -25.02 12.00
N ARG A 97 -3.47 -24.79 10.89
CA ARG A 97 -4.94 -24.63 10.91
C ARG A 97 -5.69 -25.85 11.44
N ASN A 98 -5.13 -27.04 11.27
CA ASN A 98 -5.78 -28.31 11.64
C ASN A 98 -5.12 -28.98 12.85
N LEU A 99 -4.18 -28.31 13.50
CA LEU A 99 -3.53 -28.83 14.72
C LEU A 99 -4.28 -28.34 15.96
N ASP A 100 -4.29 -29.18 16.99
CA ASP A 100 -4.70 -28.75 18.33
C ASP A 100 -3.71 -27.68 18.84
N SER A 101 -4.24 -26.54 19.29
CA SER A 101 -3.46 -25.43 19.83
C SER A 101 -2.69 -25.79 21.10
N SER A 102 -3.11 -26.86 21.81
CA SER A 102 -2.39 -27.39 22.98
C SER A 102 -1.23 -28.32 22.62
N SER A 103 -1.14 -28.75 21.36
CA SER A 103 -0.15 -29.75 20.93
C SER A 103 1.28 -29.20 20.88
N LEU A 104 2.25 -30.08 21.16
CA LEU A 104 3.67 -29.76 21.02
C LEU A 104 4.03 -29.36 19.58
N GLU A 105 3.37 -29.96 18.59
CA GLU A 105 3.59 -29.65 17.17
C GLU A 105 3.11 -28.24 16.83
N TYR A 106 1.92 -27.84 17.28
CA TYR A 106 1.41 -26.48 17.11
C TYR A 106 2.37 -25.46 17.74
N SER A 107 2.81 -25.70 18.98
CA SER A 107 3.75 -24.80 19.67
C SER A 107 5.07 -24.63 18.89
N LYS A 108 5.62 -25.71 18.34
CA LYS A 108 6.82 -25.67 17.49
C LYS A 108 6.61 -24.86 16.21
N LEU A 109 5.49 -25.07 15.50
CA LEU A 109 5.19 -24.34 14.27
C LEU A 109 4.88 -22.86 14.53
N PHE A 110 4.17 -22.56 15.62
CA PHE A 110 3.92 -21.20 16.08
C PHE A 110 5.23 -20.45 16.35
N GLY A 111 6.16 -21.07 17.07
CA GLY A 111 7.49 -20.51 17.33
C GLY A 111 8.27 -20.21 16.05
N LYS A 112 8.31 -21.16 15.10
CA LYS A 112 8.95 -20.98 13.78
C LYS A 112 8.31 -19.84 13.00
N ARG A 113 6.98 -19.81 12.90
CA ARG A 113 6.22 -18.77 12.20
C ARG A 113 6.47 -17.40 12.83
N ARG A 114 6.46 -17.31 14.15
CA ARG A 114 6.70 -16.07 14.89
C ARG A 114 8.10 -15.53 14.62
N LYS A 115 9.14 -16.36 14.74
CA LYS A 115 10.52 -15.96 14.47
C LYS A 115 10.69 -15.47 13.04
N LEU A 116 10.19 -16.24 12.06
CA LEU A 116 10.24 -15.84 10.66
C LEU A 116 9.51 -14.52 10.38
N SER A 117 8.34 -14.31 11.00
CA SER A 117 7.59 -13.06 10.86
C SER A 117 8.32 -11.87 11.50
N GLN A 118 9.05 -12.08 12.59
CA GLN A 118 9.85 -11.03 13.24
C GLN A 118 11.04 -10.65 12.36
N ASP A 119 11.79 -11.65 11.88
CA ASP A 119 12.96 -11.45 11.02
C ASP A 119 12.58 -10.73 9.72
N LEU A 120 11.49 -11.16 9.08
CA LEU A 120 10.99 -10.53 7.87
C LEU A 120 10.53 -9.09 8.13
N MET A 121 9.96 -8.79 9.30
CA MET A 121 9.56 -7.43 9.63
C MET A 121 10.77 -6.51 9.83
N GLU A 122 11.85 -7.01 10.45
CA GLU A 122 13.12 -6.28 10.56
C GLU A 122 13.71 -5.97 9.18
N GLU A 123 13.63 -6.93 8.25
CA GLU A 123 14.07 -6.75 6.87
C GLU A 123 13.18 -5.74 6.12
N ILE A 124 11.86 -5.82 6.23
CA ILE A 124 10.93 -4.81 5.67
C ILE A 124 11.31 -3.41 6.16
N GLN A 125 11.65 -3.25 7.44
CA GLN A 125 11.97 -1.94 8.00
C GLN A 125 13.24 -1.31 7.40
N SER A 126 14.20 -2.10 6.92
CA SER A 126 15.43 -1.62 6.30
C SER A 126 15.29 -1.37 4.80
N LEU A 127 14.32 -2.02 4.14
CA LEU A 127 14.10 -1.94 2.70
C LEU A 127 13.21 -0.78 2.27
N TYR A 128 12.31 -0.30 3.13
CA TYR A 128 11.40 0.80 2.80
C TYR A 128 12.08 2.15 3.05
N TRP A 129 12.20 2.94 1.99
CA TRP A 129 12.75 4.29 2.01
C TRP A 129 11.69 5.32 1.64
N PHE A 130 11.44 6.25 2.55
CA PHE A 130 10.52 7.37 2.34
C PHE A 130 11.32 8.61 1.99
N HIS A 131 10.86 9.35 0.99
CA HIS A 131 11.38 10.66 0.60
C HIS A 131 10.43 11.77 1.06
N ASN A 132 10.99 12.94 1.37
CA ASN A 132 10.23 14.15 1.64
C ASN A 132 10.57 15.26 0.63
N PHE A 133 9.86 16.37 0.73
CA PHE A 133 9.99 17.50 -0.21
C PHE A 133 11.18 18.42 0.07
N ARG A 134 12.00 18.13 1.10
CA ARG A 134 13.33 18.73 1.29
C ARG A 134 14.44 17.95 0.58
N GLY A 135 14.11 16.85 -0.08
CA GLY A 135 15.09 15.95 -0.70
C GLY A 135 15.76 14.98 0.29
N GLU A 136 15.26 14.89 1.52
CA GLU A 136 15.75 13.94 2.52
C GLU A 136 15.10 12.56 2.30
N LYS A 137 15.79 11.51 2.77
CA LYS A 137 15.23 10.16 2.82
C LYS A 137 15.45 9.52 4.19
N ARG A 138 14.50 8.68 4.61
CA ARG A 138 14.57 7.89 5.85
C ARG A 138 14.05 6.48 5.60
N SER A 139 14.66 5.51 6.28
CA SER A 139 14.12 4.16 6.36
C SER A 139 12.78 4.16 7.11
N LEU A 140 12.01 3.07 7.00
CA LEU A 140 10.78 2.91 7.79
C LEU A 140 11.01 3.04 9.29
N LYS A 141 12.11 2.48 9.78
CA LYS A 141 12.47 2.56 11.20
C LYS A 141 12.73 4.01 11.67
N GLU A 142 13.31 4.84 10.81
CA GLU A 142 13.64 6.24 11.13
C GLU A 142 12.48 7.23 10.89
N ALA A 143 11.57 6.90 9.97
CA ALA A 143 10.44 7.74 9.61
C ALA A 143 9.23 7.53 10.54
N TYR A 144 9.08 6.35 11.13
CA TYR A 144 7.91 5.98 11.92
C TYR A 144 8.02 6.49 13.37
N LEU A 145 7.04 7.30 13.82
CA LEU A 145 7.07 7.94 15.16
C LEU A 145 7.15 6.97 16.36
N PHE A 146 6.70 5.73 16.22
CA PHE A 146 6.69 4.73 17.31
C PHE A 146 7.55 3.49 16.95
N PRO A 147 8.89 3.62 16.96
CA PRO A 147 9.79 2.63 16.36
C PRO A 147 9.76 1.25 17.01
N ASP A 148 9.32 1.14 18.27
CA ASP A 148 9.25 -0.13 18.99
C ASP A 148 8.00 -0.98 18.62
N SER A 149 7.06 -0.42 17.85
CA SER A 149 5.81 -1.09 17.49
C SER A 149 5.33 -0.67 16.10
N ILE A 150 6.12 -1.01 15.09
CA ILE A 150 5.77 -0.76 13.69
C ILE A 150 4.81 -1.87 13.20
N PRO A 151 3.56 -1.54 12.82
CA PRO A 151 2.62 -2.52 12.30
C PRO A 151 3.01 -2.93 10.87
N GLY A 152 2.56 -4.11 10.45
CA GLY A 152 2.67 -4.53 9.06
C GLY A 152 1.87 -3.62 8.10
N GLY A 153 2.41 -3.43 6.89
CA GLY A 153 1.73 -2.69 5.82
C GLY A 153 1.87 -1.16 5.89
N VAL A 154 2.77 -0.63 6.73
CA VAL A 154 3.19 0.78 6.61
C VAL A 154 3.86 1.00 5.24
N GLY A 155 3.54 2.11 4.58
CA GLY A 155 4.05 2.43 3.24
C GLY A 155 3.24 1.83 2.08
N GLU A 156 2.33 0.88 2.33
CA GLU A 156 1.54 0.22 1.29
C GLU A 156 0.19 0.89 0.99
N CYS A 157 -0.21 1.89 1.79
CA CYS A 157 -1.39 2.72 1.56
C CYS A 157 -1.17 3.76 0.45
N CYS A 158 -2.25 4.39 -0.01
CA CYS A 158 -2.22 5.32 -1.15
C CYS A 158 -1.39 6.57 -0.85
N ALA A 159 -1.65 7.26 0.26
CA ALA A 159 -0.95 8.51 0.58
C ALA A 159 0.58 8.37 0.66
N PRO A 160 1.16 7.37 1.36
CA PRO A 160 2.61 7.17 1.33
C PRO A 160 3.17 6.96 -0.09
N LYS A 161 2.52 6.15 -0.94
CA LYS A 161 2.99 5.93 -2.32
C LYS A 161 2.98 7.23 -3.12
N LEU A 162 1.86 7.96 -3.07
CA LEU A 162 1.66 9.23 -3.78
C LEU A 162 2.69 10.27 -3.37
N LEU A 163 2.84 10.52 -2.06
CA LEU A 163 3.76 11.53 -1.54
C LEU A 163 5.21 11.15 -1.79
N ASN A 164 5.59 9.89 -1.62
CA ASN A 164 6.94 9.43 -1.90
C ASN A 164 7.30 9.61 -3.38
N HIS A 165 6.38 9.28 -4.29
CA HIS A 165 6.59 9.46 -5.73
C HIS A 165 6.67 10.94 -6.12
N ALA A 166 5.78 11.78 -5.57
CA ALA A 166 5.80 13.22 -5.80
C ALA A 166 7.13 13.85 -5.36
N ALA A 167 7.58 13.54 -4.13
CA ALA A 167 8.85 14.02 -3.60
C ALA A 167 10.05 13.59 -4.48
N ARG A 168 10.10 12.31 -4.90
CA ARG A 168 11.16 11.80 -5.78
C ARG A 168 11.16 12.43 -7.17
N SER A 169 10.00 12.89 -7.64
CA SER A 169 9.83 13.46 -8.98
C SER A 169 9.90 14.99 -8.99
N GLY A 170 10.19 15.62 -7.84
CA GLY A 170 10.22 17.08 -7.72
C GLY A 170 8.86 17.74 -7.91
N LEU A 171 7.76 16.99 -7.70
CA LEU A 171 6.41 17.51 -7.83
C LEU A 171 5.96 18.17 -6.52
N ARG A 172 5.38 19.36 -6.61
CA ARG A 172 4.80 20.06 -5.47
C ARG A 172 3.40 19.50 -5.18
N PRO A 173 3.13 18.98 -3.97
CA PRO A 173 1.80 18.46 -3.62
C PRO A 173 0.84 19.62 -3.36
N MET A 174 -0.37 19.55 -3.93
CA MET A 174 -1.41 20.59 -3.79
C MET A 174 -2.58 20.11 -2.94
N SER A 175 -3.13 18.93 -3.25
CA SER A 175 -4.23 18.35 -2.50
C SER A 175 -4.26 16.83 -2.67
N ILE A 176 -4.68 16.13 -1.62
CA ILE A 176 -4.77 14.67 -1.60
C ILE A 176 -6.15 14.24 -1.12
N ALA A 177 -6.70 13.21 -1.75
CA ALA A 177 -7.93 12.55 -1.31
C ALA A 177 -7.76 11.04 -1.40
N GLU A 178 -8.26 10.32 -0.39
CA GLU A 178 -8.40 8.87 -0.42
C GLU A 178 -9.88 8.48 -0.33
N PHE A 179 -10.27 7.47 -1.08
CA PHE A 179 -11.63 6.95 -1.10
C PHE A 179 -11.64 5.43 -1.19
N TYR A 180 -12.76 4.83 -0.79
CA TYR A 180 -12.95 3.38 -0.84
C TYR A 180 -13.81 2.98 -2.04
N TRP A 181 -13.50 1.84 -2.65
CA TRP A 181 -14.27 1.28 -3.76
C TRP A 181 -14.39 -0.24 -3.68
N GLY A 182 -15.57 -0.77 -3.95
CA GLY A 182 -15.93 -2.20 -3.84
C GLY A 182 -16.83 -2.49 -2.65
N ALA A 183 -17.02 -3.78 -2.33
CA ALA A 183 -17.91 -4.21 -1.26
C ALA A 183 -17.45 -3.69 0.13
N PRO A 184 -18.38 -3.46 1.09
CA PRO A 184 -18.06 -2.88 2.39
C PRO A 184 -16.93 -3.61 3.13
N SER A 185 -16.15 -2.88 3.93
CA SER A 185 -15.14 -3.55 4.76
C SER A 185 -15.79 -4.53 5.74
N SER A 186 -15.02 -5.50 6.24
CA SER A 186 -15.53 -6.50 7.20
C SER A 186 -16.08 -5.89 8.50
N SER A 187 -15.74 -4.63 8.81
CA SER A 187 -16.28 -3.89 9.96
C SER A 187 -17.49 -3.02 9.60
N GLY A 188 -17.89 -2.98 8.33
CA GLY A 188 -18.96 -2.12 7.79
C GLY A 188 -18.62 -0.63 7.74
N LYS A 189 -17.39 -0.25 8.13
CA LYS A 189 -16.99 1.17 8.27
C LYS A 189 -16.62 1.84 6.95
N LEU A 190 -16.14 1.07 5.98
CA LEU A 190 -15.75 1.60 4.67
C LEU A 190 -16.83 1.25 3.65
N ARG A 191 -17.27 2.26 2.89
CA ARG A 191 -18.33 2.18 1.90
C ARG A 191 -17.83 2.69 0.56
N ALA A 192 -18.19 2.01 -0.51
CA ALA A 192 -17.87 2.46 -1.86
C ALA A 192 -18.40 3.88 -2.07
N GLY A 193 -17.61 4.76 -2.67
CA GLY A 193 -18.05 6.14 -2.90
C GLY A 193 -17.50 7.16 -1.90
N GLU A 194 -17.15 6.72 -0.70
CA GLU A 194 -16.86 7.61 0.42
C GLU A 194 -15.36 7.91 0.57
N PHE A 195 -15.08 9.11 1.06
CA PHE A 195 -13.73 9.60 1.32
C PHE A 195 -13.33 9.35 2.78
N TYR A 196 -12.06 8.97 2.98
CA TYR A 196 -11.53 8.67 4.30
C TYR A 196 -10.15 9.29 4.49
N PRO A 197 -9.80 9.72 5.72
CA PRO A 197 -8.44 10.16 6.01
C PRO A 197 -7.47 8.97 5.98
N CYS A 198 -6.18 9.29 5.94
CA CYS A 198 -5.12 8.30 6.02
C CYS A 198 -5.22 7.46 7.31
N CYS A 199 -4.77 6.20 7.27
CA CYS A 199 -4.81 5.31 8.42
C CYS A 199 -4.05 5.90 9.64
N GLU A 200 -4.72 5.99 10.79
CA GLU A 200 -4.13 6.52 12.03
C GLU A 200 -2.91 5.71 12.51
N THR A 201 -2.97 4.38 12.38
CA THR A 201 -1.92 3.50 12.89
C THR A 201 -0.78 3.31 11.89
N ARG A 202 -1.06 3.28 10.59
CA ARG A 202 -0.04 2.95 9.57
C ARG A 202 0.54 4.16 8.86
N CYS A 203 -0.29 5.15 8.50
CA CYS A 203 0.14 6.26 7.66
C CYS A 203 0.52 7.47 8.49
N ARG A 204 -0.35 7.89 9.41
CA ARG A 204 -0.13 9.09 10.23
C ARG A 204 1.26 9.13 10.89
N PRO A 205 1.84 8.02 11.41
CA PRO A 205 3.15 8.06 12.03
C PRO A 205 4.33 8.29 11.08
N ILE A 206 4.17 8.20 9.77
CA ILE A 206 5.23 8.51 8.78
C ILE A 206 4.98 9.83 8.05
N LEU A 207 3.73 10.27 7.98
CA LEU A 207 3.35 11.48 7.21
C LEU A 207 4.03 12.75 7.72
N GLY A 208 4.32 12.85 9.01
CA GLY A 208 5.03 14.01 9.57
C GLY A 208 6.40 14.23 8.90
N PHE A 209 7.16 13.16 8.67
CA PHE A 209 8.41 13.23 7.92
C PHE A 209 8.18 13.45 6.42
N MET A 210 7.26 12.70 5.81
CA MET A 210 7.03 12.74 4.35
C MET A 210 6.56 14.11 3.85
N LEU A 211 5.84 14.86 4.69
CA LEU A 211 5.33 16.20 4.35
C LEU A 211 6.33 17.32 4.68
N CYS A 212 7.50 17.03 5.27
CA CYS A 212 8.50 18.06 5.48
C CYS A 212 8.93 18.70 4.15
N GLY A 213 8.84 20.03 4.08
CA GLY A 213 9.15 20.80 2.87
C GLY A 213 8.00 20.88 1.85
N ALA A 214 6.83 20.30 2.15
CA ALA A 214 5.65 20.58 1.35
C ALA A 214 5.21 22.01 1.68
N ASP A 215 5.43 22.95 0.75
CA ASP A 215 4.85 24.29 0.84
C ASP A 215 3.35 24.22 0.55
N VAL A 216 2.61 23.69 1.52
CA VAL A 216 1.15 23.65 1.49
C VAL A 216 0.68 25.05 1.87
N VAL A 217 0.07 25.76 0.92
CA VAL A 217 -0.70 26.95 1.27
C VAL A 217 -1.92 26.46 2.03
N CYS A 218 -1.90 26.64 3.35
CA CYS A 218 -3.04 26.34 4.22
C CYS A 218 -4.24 27.23 3.89
#